data_AF-A0A351TRV9-F1
#
_entry.id   AF-A0A351TRV9-F1
#
_cell.length_a   1.000
_cell.length_b   1.000
_cell.length_c   1.000
_cell.angle_alpha   90.00
_cell.angle_beta   90.00
_cell.angle_gamma   90.00
#
_symmetry.space_group_name_H-M   'P 1'
#
loop_
_entity.id
_entity.type
_entity.pdbx_description
1 polymer ?
#
loop_
_entity_poly.entity_id
_entity_poly.type
_entity_poly.pdbx_seq_one_letter_code
_entity_poly.pdbx_strand_id
1 'polypeptide(L)'
;MKNVTVKTRLIGGFFIPIILTTINVVFGILSMHNVARAEAHEQEVAIRNSMIFSIAALVISIGITLFVAYDLIKTIQKSMILLSNAAKDIAMGRVDIHLEKYNNDEFGDLVDEYTKVIDNIKYQAKIAEEVSNGNLTVTVTPKSADDVLGNSLKKLVEDNHNALSNISDAGSQVTVSSSQVASASQALAQGSTEQASAIQQITASIDEIADKTKQNAEQANSAAGLVQRAIGDVKQGNTQMQNMVSAMEDINKASESISKIIKTIEDIAFQTN
;
A
#
# COMPACT_ATOMS: atom_id res chain seq x y z
N MET A 1 36.90 45.12 14.07
CA MET A 1 38.22 44.61 14.53
C MET A 1 38.81 43.81 13.39
N LYS A 2 40.08 44.03 13.01
CA LYS A 2 40.69 43.33 11.86
C LYS A 2 40.59 41.81 12.05
N ASN A 3 40.05 41.10 11.06
CA ASN A 3 40.05 39.63 11.04
C ASN A 3 41.51 39.18 10.91
N VAL A 4 42.11 38.77 12.02
CA VAL A 4 43.44 38.18 12.03
C VAL A 4 43.22 36.68 11.99
N THR A 5 43.62 36.07 10.89
CA THR A 5 43.58 34.62 10.72
C THR A 5 44.43 33.93 11.78
N VAL A 6 44.06 32.71 12.15
CA VAL A 6 44.87 31.82 13.00
C VAL A 6 46.27 31.72 12.42
N LYS A 7 46.39 31.62 11.09
CA LYS A 7 47.68 31.63 10.39
C LYS A 7 48.51 32.87 10.74
N THR A 8 47.94 34.08 10.68
CA THR A 8 48.67 35.31 11.01
C THR A 8 49.03 35.37 12.50
N ARG A 9 48.16 34.89 13.39
CA ARG A 9 48.46 34.80 14.83
C ARG A 9 49.58 33.81 15.13
N LEU A 10 49.58 32.63 14.51
CA LEU A 10 50.63 31.63 14.65
C LEU A 10 51.97 32.15 14.12
N ILE A 11 51.99 32.74 12.92
CA ILE A 11 53.20 33.34 12.35
C ILE A 11 53.72 34.42 13.31
N GLY A 12 52.87 35.35 13.75
CA GLY A 12 53.28 36.38 14.72
C GLY A 12 53.83 35.79 16.02
N GLY A 13 53.18 34.77 16.57
CA GLY A 13 53.61 34.17 17.83
C GLY A 13 54.87 33.32 17.76
N PHE A 14 55.25 32.79 16.59
CA PHE A 14 56.57 32.18 16.38
C PHE A 14 57.65 33.21 16.04
N PHE A 15 57.31 34.28 15.31
CA PHE A 15 58.26 35.33 14.94
C PHE A 15 58.68 36.19 16.14
N ILE A 16 57.78 36.48 17.09
CA ILE A 16 58.09 37.30 18.27
C ILE A 16 59.24 36.70 19.11
N PRO A 17 59.21 35.42 19.53
CA PRO A 17 60.33 34.79 20.24
C PRO A 17 61.62 34.79 19.42
N ILE A 18 61.53 34.49 18.11
CA ILE A 18 62.71 34.49 17.22
C ILE A 18 63.37 35.86 17.21
N ILE A 19 62.60 36.93 17.01
CA ILE A 19 63.09 38.31 17.01
C ILE A 19 63.68 38.68 18.37
N LEU A 20 63.01 38.35 19.48
CA LEU A 20 63.51 38.61 20.83
C LEU A 20 64.82 37.88 21.12
N THR A 21 64.97 36.64 20.68
CA THR A 21 66.22 35.89 20.78
C THR A 21 67.32 36.53 19.93
N THR A 22 67.03 36.90 18.68
CA THR A 22 68.00 37.59 17.82
C THR A 22 68.44 38.92 18.42
N ILE A 23 67.51 39.72 18.94
CA ILE A 23 67.77 40.99 19.62
C ILE A 23 68.69 40.76 20.83
N ASN A 24 68.38 39.78 21.69
CA ASN A 24 69.19 39.45 22.86
C ASN A 24 70.62 39.04 22.47
N VAL A 25 70.80 38.26 21.41
CA VAL A 25 72.12 37.87 20.90
C VAL A 25 72.90 39.10 20.40
N VAL A 26 72.27 39.95 19.60
CA VAL A 26 72.91 41.17 19.06
C VAL A 26 73.30 42.13 20.18
N PHE A 27 72.40 42.37 21.15
CA PHE A 27 72.71 43.20 22.31
C PHE A 27 73.82 42.61 23.17
N GLY A 28 73.85 41.29 23.35
CA GLY A 28 74.95 40.61 24.03
C GLY A 28 76.30 40.88 23.38
N ILE A 29 76.38 40.76 22.05
CA ILE A 29 77.60 41.05 21.27
C ILE A 29 78.01 42.53 21.39
N LEU A 30 77.06 43.46 21.24
CA LEU A 30 77.32 44.91 21.36
C LEU A 30 77.80 45.28 22.77
N SER A 31 77.19 44.69 23.79
CA SER A 31 77.57 44.91 25.18
C SER A 31 78.98 44.40 25.47
N MET A 32 79.35 43.24 24.92
CA MET A 32 80.71 42.70 24.99
C MET A 32 81.73 43.61 24.29
N HIS A 33 81.38 44.19 23.13
CA HIS A 33 82.23 45.14 22.43
C HIS A 33 82.47 46.43 23.23
N ASN A 34 81.42 46.93 23.91
CA ASN A 34 81.51 48.11 24.76
C ASN A 34 82.39 47.86 26.00
N VAL A 35 82.26 46.69 26.63
CA VAL A 35 83.13 46.26 27.75
C VAL A 35 84.60 46.17 27.32
N ALA A 36 84.88 45.70 26.11
CA ALA A 36 86.25 45.58 25.59
C ALA A 36 86.94 46.93 25.30
N ARG A 37 86.18 48.03 25.18
CA ARG A 37 86.69 49.38 24.93
C ARG A 37 86.76 50.28 26.18
N ALA A 38 86.30 49.79 27.34
CA ALA A 38 86.33 50.54 28.59
C ALA A 38 87.76 50.61 29.19
N GLU A 39 88.08 51.70 29.89
CA GLU A 39 89.36 51.85 30.60
C GLU A 39 89.49 50.84 31.75
N ALA A 40 90.72 50.45 32.13
CA ALA A 40 90.99 49.36 33.07
C ALA A 40 90.37 49.54 34.48
N HIS A 41 90.06 50.78 34.89
CA HIS A 41 89.36 51.07 36.17
C HIS A 41 87.82 51.04 36.06
N GLU A 42 87.23 51.15 34.87
CA GLU A 42 85.78 51.12 34.66
C GLU A 42 85.27 49.77 34.13
N GLN A 43 86.19 48.89 33.70
CA GLN A 43 85.88 47.60 33.08
C GLN A 43 85.05 46.68 33.99
N GLU A 44 85.33 46.65 35.28
CA GLU A 44 84.59 45.83 36.26
C GLU A 44 83.13 46.30 36.42
N VAL A 45 82.92 47.62 36.45
CA VAL A 45 81.58 48.22 36.53
C VAL A 45 80.80 48.00 35.22
N ALA A 46 81.47 48.11 34.07
CA ALA A 46 80.89 47.85 32.76
C ALA A 46 80.44 46.38 32.61
N ILE A 47 81.25 45.42 33.06
CA ILE A 47 80.91 43.99 33.08
C ILE A 47 79.65 43.74 33.92
N ARG A 48 79.61 44.27 35.15
CA ARG A 48 78.47 44.09 36.06
C ARG A 48 77.17 44.63 35.48
N ASN A 49 77.18 45.86 34.96
CA ASN A 49 75.99 46.49 34.40
C ASN A 49 75.52 45.79 33.11
N SER A 50 76.46 45.35 32.27
CA SER A 50 76.20 44.54 31.07
C SER A 50 75.53 43.20 31.41
N MET A 51 76.01 42.53 32.47
CA MET A 51 75.46 41.25 32.93
C MET A 51 74.04 41.41 33.48
N ILE A 52 73.79 42.42 34.32
CA ILE A 52 72.45 42.70 34.86
C ILE A 52 71.46 42.99 33.73
N PHE A 53 71.86 43.82 32.76
CA PHE A 53 71.01 44.14 31.62
C PHE A 53 70.71 42.90 30.76
N SER A 54 71.71 42.07 30.48
CA SER A 54 71.54 40.86 29.67
C SER A 54 70.62 39.84 30.34
N ILE A 55 70.73 39.66 31.66
CA ILE A 55 69.83 38.80 32.44
C ILE A 55 68.42 39.37 32.45
N ALA A 56 68.25 40.67 32.67
CA ALA A 56 66.94 41.32 32.65
C ALA A 56 66.26 41.19 31.29
N ALA A 57 67.00 41.42 30.19
CA ALA A 57 66.51 41.26 28.83
C ALA A 57 66.11 39.80 28.52
N LEU A 58 66.87 38.82 29.02
CA LEU A 58 66.53 37.40 28.87
C LEU A 58 65.23 37.04 29.61
N VAL A 59 65.08 37.49 30.87
CA VAL A 59 63.88 37.24 31.66
C VAL A 59 62.64 37.86 31.00
N ILE A 60 62.75 39.08 30.50
CA ILE A 60 61.66 39.76 29.79
C ILE A 60 61.28 38.99 28.51
N SER A 61 62.26 38.59 27.71
CA SER A 61 62.01 37.84 26.47
C SER A 61 61.34 36.49 26.72
N ILE A 62 61.73 35.77 27.78
CA ILE A 62 61.06 34.53 28.20
C ILE A 62 59.62 34.83 28.64
N GLY A 63 59.41 35.88 29.45
CA GLY A 63 58.08 36.28 29.90
C GLY A 63 57.13 36.58 28.73
N ILE A 64 57.59 37.36 27.74
CA ILE A 64 56.80 37.67 26.53
C ILE A 64 56.52 36.40 25.73
N THR A 65 57.52 35.53 25.55
CA THR A 65 57.37 34.27 24.82
C THR A 65 56.33 33.36 25.47
N LEU A 66 56.39 33.19 26.79
CA LEU A 66 55.42 32.39 27.54
C LEU A 66 54.02 32.99 27.47
N PHE A 67 53.91 34.32 27.54
CA PHE A 67 52.62 35.01 27.42
C PHE A 67 51.98 34.79 26.04
N VAL A 68 52.74 34.97 24.96
CA VAL A 68 52.25 34.76 23.59
C VAL A 68 51.91 33.30 23.34
N ALA A 69 52.74 32.36 23.83
CA ALA A 69 52.45 30.93 23.74
C ALA A 69 51.15 30.56 24.48
N TYR A 70 50.97 31.09 25.70
CA TYR A 70 49.75 30.87 26.48
C TYR A 70 48.49 31.39 25.77
N ASP A 71 48.54 32.61 25.21
CA ASP A 71 47.41 33.21 24.48
C ASP A 71 47.01 32.40 23.23
N LEU A 72 48.01 31.96 22.44
CA LEU A 72 47.79 31.10 21.27
C LEU A 72 47.18 29.75 21.65
N ILE A 73 47.75 29.07 22.64
CA ILE A 73 47.24 27.76 23.11
C ILE A 73 45.80 27.91 23.57
N LYS A 74 45.51 28.89 24.42
CA LYS A 74 44.17 29.11 24.97
C LYS A 74 43.14 29.38 23.89
N THR A 75 43.49 30.20 22.90
CA THR A 75 42.60 30.55 21.78
C THR A 75 42.29 29.33 20.91
N ILE A 76 43.30 28.57 20.52
CA ILE A 76 43.14 27.37 19.67
C ILE A 76 42.40 26.25 20.42
N GLN A 77 42.77 26.00 21.67
CA GLN A 77 42.20 24.93 22.48
C GLN A 77 40.69 25.12 22.68
N LYS A 78 40.22 26.34 22.90
CA LYS A 78 38.79 26.62 23.12
C LYS A 78 37.95 26.22 21.90
N SER A 79 38.35 26.64 20.70
CA SER A 79 37.63 26.30 19.46
C SER A 79 37.74 24.82 19.12
N MET A 80 38.91 24.20 19.34
CA MET A 80 39.11 22.77 19.06
C MET A 80 38.28 21.87 19.98
N ILE A 81 38.18 22.19 21.27
CA ILE A 81 37.34 21.44 22.21
C ILE A 81 35.86 21.55 21.84
N LEU A 82 35.39 22.73 21.46
CA LEU A 82 34.01 22.95 21.01
C LEU A 82 33.67 22.01 19.83
N LEU A 83 34.47 22.05 18.76
CA LEU A 83 34.25 21.24 17.58
C LEU A 83 34.43 19.74 17.86
N SER A 84 35.37 19.36 18.73
CA SER A 84 35.57 17.96 19.13
C SER A 84 34.35 17.40 19.88
N ASN A 85 33.77 18.18 20.78
CA ASN A 85 32.57 17.77 21.51
C ASN A 85 31.36 17.70 20.57
N ALA A 86 31.22 18.67 19.66
CA ALA A 86 30.18 18.65 18.64
C ALA A 86 30.26 17.39 17.77
N ALA A 87 31.47 17.03 17.32
CA ALA A 87 31.71 15.81 16.55
C ALA A 87 31.31 14.54 17.32
N LYS A 88 31.62 14.48 18.63
CA LYS A 88 31.24 13.36 19.50
C LYS A 88 29.72 13.25 19.64
N ASP A 89 29.03 14.37 19.81
CA ASP A 89 27.58 14.39 19.94
C ASP A 89 26.91 13.98 18.61
N ILE A 90 27.36 14.51 17.47
CA ILE A 90 26.87 14.09 16.14
C ILE A 90 27.11 12.60 15.91
N ALA A 91 28.27 12.07 16.29
CA ALA A 91 28.59 10.65 16.16
C ALA A 91 27.66 9.75 17.00
N MET A 92 27.08 10.27 18.09
CA MET A 92 26.05 9.59 18.89
C MET A 92 24.62 9.85 18.39
N GLY A 93 24.45 10.57 17.27
CA GLY A 93 23.13 10.94 16.74
C GLY A 93 22.46 12.10 17.48
N ARG A 94 23.17 12.79 18.39
CA ARG A 94 22.66 13.97 19.07
C ARG A 94 22.89 15.17 18.18
N VAL A 95 21.80 15.75 17.68
CA VAL A 95 21.88 16.89 16.77
C VAL A 95 21.47 18.20 17.41
N ASP A 96 20.87 18.21 18.61
CA ASP A 96 20.52 19.43 19.32
C ASP A 96 21.73 20.11 19.98
N ILE A 97 22.67 20.53 19.14
CA ILE A 97 23.93 21.18 19.51
C ILE A 97 23.87 22.60 18.96
N HIS A 98 24.25 23.57 19.79
CA HIS A 98 24.41 24.97 19.38
C HIS A 98 25.89 25.33 19.44
N LEU A 99 26.47 25.66 18.29
CA LEU A 99 27.87 26.06 18.19
C LEU A 99 27.96 27.58 18.20
N GLU A 100 28.65 28.12 19.20
CA GLU A 100 28.90 29.55 19.31
C GLU A 100 30.25 29.91 18.68
N LYS A 101 30.23 30.81 17.68
CA LYS A 101 31.42 31.30 17.00
C LYS A 101 32.17 32.30 17.90
N TYR A 102 33.34 31.89 18.41
CA TYR A 102 34.16 32.74 19.29
C TYR A 102 35.05 33.75 18.57
N ASN A 103 35.51 33.43 17.35
CA ASN A 103 36.41 34.27 16.56
C ASN A 103 36.03 34.21 15.08
N ASN A 104 36.31 35.29 14.32
CA ASN A 104 36.18 35.32 12.86
C ASN A 104 37.51 34.91 12.20
N ASP A 105 37.91 33.68 12.48
CA ASP A 105 39.12 33.04 11.95
C ASP A 105 38.75 31.70 11.30
N GLU A 106 39.75 30.93 10.86
CA GLU A 106 39.55 29.64 10.20
C GLU A 106 38.76 28.62 11.06
N PHE A 107 38.84 28.70 12.40
CA PHE A 107 38.01 27.85 13.26
C PHE A 107 36.57 28.36 13.33
N GLY A 108 36.39 29.67 13.28
CA GLY A 108 35.09 30.28 13.19
C GLY A 108 34.35 29.91 11.90
N ASP A 109 35.04 29.90 10.77
CA ASP A 109 34.45 29.46 9.50
C ASP A 109 34.15 27.96 9.52
N LEU A 110 34.99 27.16 10.19
CA LEU A 110 34.71 25.74 10.42
C LEU A 110 33.47 25.52 11.31
N VAL A 111 33.24 26.38 12.32
CA VAL A 111 32.01 26.36 13.13
C VAL A 111 30.78 26.63 12.26
N ASP A 112 30.86 27.59 11.34
CA ASP A 112 29.75 27.89 10.42
C ASP A 112 29.44 26.69 9.50
N GLU A 113 30.47 26.04 8.94
CA GLU A 113 30.28 24.83 8.12
C GLU A 113 29.74 23.64 8.94
N TYR A 114 30.22 23.44 10.16
CA TYR A 114 29.71 22.38 11.04
C TYR A 114 28.24 22.62 11.43
N THR A 115 27.85 23.88 11.60
CA THR A 115 26.46 24.26 11.86
C THR A 115 25.55 23.86 10.70
N LYS A 116 25.98 24.09 9.44
CA LYS A 116 25.22 23.63 8.25
C LYS A 116 25.07 22.10 8.21
N VAL A 117 26.11 21.36 8.62
CA VAL A 117 26.04 19.88 8.71
C VAL A 117 25.00 19.48 9.76
N ILE A 118 25.04 20.07 10.95
CA ILE A 118 24.07 19.79 12.02
C ILE A 118 22.65 20.10 11.55
N ASP A 119 22.42 21.26 10.93
CA ASP A 119 21.11 21.67 10.42
C ASP A 119 20.58 20.72 9.35
N ASN A 120 21.45 20.19 8.49
CA ASN A 120 21.07 19.19 7.49
C ASN A 120 20.61 17.89 8.17
N ILE A 121 21.36 17.38 9.14
CA ILE A 121 20.98 16.16 9.86
C ILE A 121 19.70 16.39 10.67
N LYS A 122 19.53 17.56 11.33
CA LYS A 122 18.28 17.94 12.01
C LYS A 122 17.08 17.91 11.04
N TYR A 123 17.25 18.49 9.85
CA TYR A 123 16.21 18.48 8.82
C TYR A 123 15.84 17.06 8.40
N GLN A 124 16.83 16.20 8.12
CA GLN A 124 16.60 14.81 7.72
C GLN A 124 15.92 14.00 8.84
N ALA A 125 16.34 14.19 10.10
CA ALA A 125 15.72 13.57 11.26
C ALA A 125 14.24 13.98 11.40
N LYS A 126 13.93 15.26 11.20
CA LYS A 126 12.54 15.75 11.23
C LYS A 126 11.70 15.13 10.11
N ILE A 127 12.22 15.00 8.90
CA ILE A 127 11.52 14.33 7.81
C ILE A 127 11.27 12.85 8.16
N ALA A 128 12.26 12.16 8.71
CA ALA A 128 12.09 10.77 9.15
C ALA A 128 11.04 10.63 10.25
N GLU A 129 10.97 11.60 11.18
CA GLU A 129 9.94 11.66 12.21
C GLU A 129 8.53 11.85 11.61
N GLU A 130 8.36 12.78 10.66
CA GLU A 130 7.08 12.97 9.95
C GLU A 130 6.63 11.68 9.25
N VAL A 131 7.54 10.99 8.57
CA VAL A 131 7.28 9.70 7.93
C VAL A 131 6.89 8.63 8.95
N SER A 132 7.59 8.58 10.09
CA SER A 132 7.29 7.61 11.16
C SER A 132 5.92 7.86 11.79
N ASN A 133 5.47 9.12 11.81
CA ASN A 133 4.14 9.54 12.24
C ASN A 133 3.07 9.33 11.15
N GLY A 134 3.44 8.73 10.01
CA GLY A 134 2.54 8.43 8.89
C GLY A 134 2.30 9.60 7.94
N ASN A 135 2.97 10.74 8.12
CA ASN A 135 2.85 11.86 7.21
C ASN A 135 3.77 11.69 5.99
N LEU A 136 3.22 11.06 4.95
CA LEU A 136 3.91 10.87 3.67
C LEU A 136 3.65 11.99 2.66
N THR A 137 3.02 13.09 3.08
CA THR A 137 2.76 14.25 2.22
C THR A 137 3.87 15.30 2.30
N VAL A 138 4.87 15.06 3.16
CA VAL A 138 6.02 15.94 3.31
C VAL A 138 6.87 15.95 2.04
N THR A 139 7.33 17.14 1.64
CA THR A 139 8.23 17.28 0.51
C THR A 139 9.68 17.31 0.99
N VAL A 140 10.47 16.33 0.54
CA VAL A 140 11.90 16.27 0.84
C VAL A 140 12.67 17.05 -0.24
N THR A 141 13.49 18.01 0.18
CA THR A 141 14.33 18.83 -0.71
C THR A 141 15.81 18.50 -0.46
N PRO A 142 16.44 17.66 -1.32
CA PRO A 142 17.87 17.39 -1.25
C PRO A 142 18.68 18.70 -1.40
N LYS A 143 19.81 18.81 -0.69
CA LYS A 143 20.65 20.03 -0.75
C LYS A 143 21.48 20.15 -2.02
N SER A 144 21.76 19.04 -2.68
CA SER A 144 22.49 18.99 -3.95
C SER A 144 22.12 17.72 -4.72
N ALA A 145 22.56 17.63 -5.98
CA ALA A 145 22.45 16.39 -6.75
C ALA A 145 23.21 15.22 -6.09
N ASP A 146 24.30 15.51 -5.38
CA ASP A 146 25.14 14.53 -4.69
C ASP A 146 24.71 14.26 -3.23
N ASP A 147 23.59 14.83 -2.78
CA ASP A 147 23.03 14.58 -1.44
C ASP A 147 22.40 13.18 -1.41
N VAL A 148 23.24 12.15 -1.28
CA VAL A 148 22.82 10.74 -1.31
C VAL A 148 21.70 10.46 -0.31
N LEU A 149 21.82 11.00 0.91
CA LEU A 149 20.86 10.77 1.97
C LEU A 149 19.54 11.53 1.72
N GLY A 150 19.61 12.81 1.32
CA GLY A 150 18.42 13.59 0.97
C GLY A 150 17.65 13.01 -0.21
N ASN A 151 18.36 12.55 -1.26
CA ASN A 151 17.73 11.90 -2.42
C ASN A 151 17.12 10.54 -2.04
N SER A 152 17.80 9.74 -1.22
CA SER A 152 17.27 8.46 -0.75
C SER A 152 16.04 8.65 0.13
N LEU A 153 16.04 9.66 1.00
CA LEU A 153 14.90 9.99 1.85
C LEU A 153 13.72 10.50 1.03
N LYS A 154 13.97 11.34 0.01
CA LYS A 154 12.95 11.75 -0.95
C LYS A 154 12.28 10.56 -1.61
N LYS A 155 13.09 9.65 -2.17
CA LYS A 155 12.60 8.44 -2.81
C LYS A 155 11.80 7.56 -1.84
N LEU A 156 12.26 7.42 -0.60
CA LEU A 156 11.56 6.66 0.43
C LEU A 156 10.15 7.22 0.67
N VAL A 157 10.02 8.54 0.81
CA VAL A 157 8.72 9.20 1.01
C VAL A 157 7.80 9.00 -0.20
N GLU A 158 8.31 9.24 -1.40
CA GLU A 158 7.56 9.10 -2.66
C GLU A 158 7.09 7.64 -2.88
N ASP A 159 7.99 6.67 -2.73
CA ASP A 159 7.67 5.25 -2.92
C ASP A 159 6.63 4.77 -1.88
N ASN A 160 6.75 5.21 -0.62
CA ASN A 160 5.81 4.82 0.43
C ASN A 160 4.44 5.49 0.21
N HIS A 161 4.41 6.76 -0.18
CA HIS A 161 3.18 7.47 -0.54
C HIS A 161 2.44 6.76 -1.67
N ASN A 162 3.16 6.41 -2.74
CA ASN A 162 2.61 5.69 -3.89
C ASN A 162 2.09 4.30 -3.50
N ALA A 163 2.84 3.56 -2.66
CA ALA A 163 2.42 2.25 -2.20
C ALA A 163 1.10 2.31 -1.39
N LEU A 164 0.98 3.27 -0.47
CA LEU A 164 -0.26 3.45 0.30
C LEU A 164 -1.42 3.96 -0.56
N SER A 165 -1.17 4.84 -1.53
CA SER A 165 -2.19 5.27 -2.49
C SER A 165 -2.75 4.08 -3.27
N ASN A 166 -1.86 3.22 -3.80
CA ASN A 166 -2.26 2.02 -4.54
C ASN A 166 -3.07 1.05 -3.67
N ILE A 167 -2.70 0.88 -2.39
CA ILE A 167 -3.46 0.07 -1.44
C ILE A 167 -4.84 0.68 -1.19
N SER A 168 -4.93 2.00 -1.05
CA SER A 168 -6.21 2.69 -0.86
C SER A 168 -7.12 2.54 -2.07
N ASP A 169 -6.57 2.69 -3.28
CA ASP A 169 -7.31 2.52 -4.53
C ASP A 169 -7.80 1.08 -4.69
N ALA A 170 -6.95 0.10 -4.38
CA ALA A 170 -7.33 -1.32 -4.37
C ALA A 170 -8.45 -1.60 -3.35
N GLY A 171 -8.37 -1.01 -2.16
CA GLY A 171 -9.42 -1.13 -1.12
C GLY A 171 -10.76 -0.54 -1.56
N SER A 172 -10.73 0.60 -2.24
CA SER A 172 -11.92 1.21 -2.86
C SER A 172 -12.53 0.30 -3.93
N GLN A 173 -11.69 -0.26 -4.82
CA GLN A 173 -12.14 -1.17 -5.86
C GLN A 173 -12.75 -2.47 -5.30
N VAL A 174 -12.16 -3.03 -4.24
CA VAL A 174 -12.73 -4.19 -3.53
C VAL A 174 -14.09 -3.85 -2.95
N THR A 175 -14.23 -2.68 -2.32
CA THR A 175 -15.50 -2.23 -1.72
C THR A 175 -16.61 -2.13 -2.78
N VAL A 176 -16.32 -1.51 -3.94
CA VAL A 176 -17.25 -1.42 -5.07
C VAL A 176 -17.64 -2.80 -5.58
N SER A 177 -16.64 -3.68 -5.78
CA SER A 177 -16.88 -5.04 -6.30
C SER A 177 -17.70 -5.89 -5.33
N SER A 178 -17.44 -5.79 -4.02
CA SER A 178 -18.24 -6.47 -3.00
C SER A 178 -19.70 -6.00 -2.99
N SER A 179 -19.95 -4.71 -3.17
CA SER A 179 -21.32 -4.18 -3.29
C SER A 179 -22.05 -4.71 -4.53
N GLN A 180 -21.35 -4.83 -5.67
CA GLN A 180 -21.90 -5.43 -6.88
C GLN A 180 -22.22 -6.92 -6.70
N VAL A 181 -21.32 -7.69 -6.07
CA VAL A 181 -21.55 -9.12 -5.77
C VAL A 181 -22.73 -9.30 -4.82
N ALA A 182 -22.86 -8.47 -3.80
CA ALA A 182 -24.00 -8.51 -2.88
C ALA A 182 -25.32 -8.24 -3.62
N SER A 183 -25.33 -7.24 -4.50
CA SER A 183 -26.52 -6.91 -5.32
C SER A 183 -26.88 -8.05 -6.28
N ALA A 184 -25.89 -8.65 -6.95
CA ALA A 184 -26.10 -9.80 -7.83
C ALA A 184 -26.60 -11.03 -7.06
N SER A 185 -26.09 -11.26 -5.85
CA SER A 185 -26.53 -12.36 -4.99
C SER A 185 -27.97 -12.18 -4.52
N GLN A 186 -28.38 -10.95 -4.21
CA GLN A 186 -29.76 -10.62 -3.87
C GLN A 186 -30.71 -10.88 -5.05
N ALA A 187 -30.33 -10.44 -6.25
CA ALA A 187 -31.11 -10.69 -7.46
C ALA A 187 -31.22 -12.19 -7.78
N LEU A 188 -30.12 -12.95 -7.61
CA LEU A 188 -30.11 -14.40 -7.78
C LEU A 188 -31.02 -15.10 -6.76
N ALA A 189 -30.99 -14.67 -5.48
CA ALA A 189 -31.87 -15.21 -4.45
C ALA A 189 -33.35 -14.95 -4.76
N GLN A 190 -33.68 -13.76 -5.26
CA GLN A 190 -35.02 -13.43 -5.70
C GLN A 190 -35.44 -14.31 -6.89
N GLY A 191 -34.62 -14.40 -7.94
CA GLY A 191 -34.91 -15.25 -9.09
C GLY A 191 -35.04 -16.75 -8.73
N SER A 192 -34.26 -17.22 -7.77
CA SER A 192 -34.38 -18.59 -7.23
C SER A 192 -35.72 -18.81 -6.50
N THR A 193 -36.21 -17.79 -5.79
CA THR A 193 -37.52 -17.83 -5.12
C THR A 193 -38.65 -17.87 -6.15
N GLU A 194 -38.56 -17.05 -7.20
CA GLU A 194 -39.52 -17.05 -8.32
C GLU A 194 -39.53 -18.40 -9.04
N GLN A 195 -38.35 -19.00 -9.30
CA GLN A 195 -38.24 -20.35 -9.87
C GLN A 195 -38.87 -21.41 -8.96
N ALA A 196 -38.67 -21.35 -7.64
CA ALA A 196 -39.29 -22.28 -6.71
C ALA A 196 -40.82 -22.20 -6.77
N SER A 197 -41.39 -20.99 -6.83
CA SER A 197 -42.83 -20.80 -7.02
C SER A 197 -43.33 -21.33 -8.37
N ALA A 198 -42.57 -21.11 -9.45
CA ALA A 198 -42.91 -21.67 -10.77
C ALA A 198 -42.92 -23.21 -10.74
N ILE A 199 -41.96 -23.84 -10.07
CA ILE A 199 -41.94 -25.30 -9.88
C ILE A 199 -43.16 -25.77 -9.10
N GLN A 200 -43.58 -25.07 -8.04
CA GLN A 200 -44.80 -25.43 -7.31
C GLN A 200 -46.04 -25.41 -8.21
N GLN A 201 -46.16 -24.41 -9.08
CA GLN A 201 -47.28 -24.32 -10.02
C GLN A 201 -47.23 -25.42 -11.09
N ILE A 202 -46.03 -25.78 -11.57
CA ILE A 202 -45.84 -26.90 -12.49
C ILE A 202 -46.26 -28.22 -11.82
N THR A 203 -45.84 -28.47 -10.59
CA THR A 203 -46.23 -29.68 -9.85
C THR A 203 -47.75 -29.78 -9.70
N ALA A 204 -48.42 -28.69 -9.33
CA ALA A 204 -49.89 -28.66 -9.25
C ALA A 204 -50.56 -28.95 -10.61
N SER A 205 -49.99 -28.42 -11.70
CA SER A 205 -50.47 -28.71 -13.06
C SER A 205 -50.25 -30.17 -13.44
N ILE A 206 -49.15 -30.78 -13.01
CA ILE A 206 -48.88 -32.21 -13.22
C ILE A 206 -49.89 -33.08 -12.46
N ASP A 207 -50.24 -32.74 -11.22
CA ASP A 207 -51.26 -33.45 -10.45
C ASP A 207 -52.63 -33.39 -11.14
N GLU A 208 -53.02 -32.21 -11.64
CA GLU A 208 -54.27 -32.05 -12.40
C GLU A 208 -54.26 -32.87 -13.70
N ILE A 209 -53.13 -32.87 -14.44
CA ILE A 209 -52.98 -33.68 -15.65
C ILE A 209 -53.07 -35.17 -15.33
N ALA A 210 -52.46 -35.62 -14.22
CA ALA A 210 -52.52 -37.02 -13.79
C ALA A 210 -53.97 -37.44 -13.47
N ASP A 211 -54.71 -36.60 -12.75
CA ASP A 211 -56.13 -36.83 -12.44
C ASP A 211 -56.99 -36.87 -13.70
N LYS A 212 -56.79 -35.95 -14.64
CA LYS A 212 -57.50 -35.96 -15.93
C LYS A 212 -57.17 -37.18 -16.77
N THR A 213 -55.91 -37.61 -16.75
CA THR A 213 -55.48 -38.84 -17.46
C THR A 213 -56.17 -40.07 -16.88
N LYS A 214 -56.26 -40.17 -15.54
CA LYS A 214 -57.01 -41.23 -14.86
C LYS A 214 -58.50 -41.20 -15.23
N GLN A 215 -59.11 -40.02 -15.20
CA GLN A 215 -60.52 -39.84 -15.56
C GLN A 215 -60.80 -40.26 -17.01
N ASN A 216 -59.92 -39.88 -17.95
CA ASN A 216 -60.01 -40.31 -19.34
C ASN A 216 -59.91 -41.83 -19.49
N ALA A 217 -59.03 -42.48 -18.73
CA ALA A 217 -58.91 -43.95 -18.73
C ALA A 217 -60.20 -44.63 -18.22
N GLU A 218 -60.80 -44.12 -17.13
CA GLU A 218 -62.07 -44.62 -16.59
C GLU A 218 -63.24 -44.43 -17.58
N GLN A 219 -63.28 -43.27 -18.26
CA GLN A 219 -64.27 -43.00 -19.30
C GLN A 219 -64.10 -43.92 -20.51
N ALA A 220 -62.86 -44.15 -20.96
CA ALA A 220 -62.58 -45.10 -22.04
C ALA A 220 -63.00 -46.52 -21.66
N ASN A 221 -62.76 -46.95 -20.43
CA ASN A 221 -63.19 -48.25 -19.93
C ASN A 221 -64.74 -48.37 -19.86
N SER A 222 -65.41 -47.29 -19.42
CA SER A 222 -66.88 -47.22 -19.39
C SER A 222 -67.48 -47.28 -20.80
N ALA A 223 -66.87 -46.58 -21.76
CA ALA A 223 -67.26 -46.63 -23.17
C ALA A 223 -67.07 -48.04 -23.75
N ALA A 224 -65.95 -48.72 -23.45
CA ALA A 224 -65.74 -50.11 -23.84
C ALA A 224 -66.84 -51.04 -23.28
N GLY A 225 -67.26 -50.83 -22.03
CA GLY A 225 -68.38 -51.56 -21.42
C GLY A 225 -69.75 -51.28 -22.07
N LEU A 226 -70.00 -50.03 -22.49
CA LEU A 226 -71.20 -49.68 -23.27
C LEU A 226 -71.20 -50.37 -24.64
N VAL A 227 -70.06 -50.38 -25.33
CA VAL A 227 -69.91 -51.07 -26.62
C VAL A 227 -70.15 -52.58 -26.47
N GLN A 228 -69.65 -53.22 -25.41
CA GLN A 228 -69.92 -54.63 -25.14
C GLN A 228 -71.41 -54.92 -24.95
N ARG A 229 -72.13 -54.05 -24.22
CA ARG A 229 -73.60 -54.16 -24.08
C ARG A 229 -74.31 -54.01 -25.41
N ALA A 230 -73.97 -52.99 -26.20
CA ALA A 230 -74.56 -52.78 -27.52
C ALA A 230 -74.33 -53.98 -28.46
N ILE A 231 -73.15 -54.62 -28.42
CA ILE A 231 -72.89 -55.86 -29.16
C ILE A 231 -73.82 -56.99 -28.70
N GLY A 232 -74.08 -57.10 -27.39
CA GLY A 232 -75.05 -58.03 -26.83
C GLY A 232 -76.46 -57.79 -27.35
N ASP A 233 -76.94 -56.54 -27.30
CA ASP A 233 -78.26 -56.14 -27.78
C ASP A 233 -78.43 -56.41 -29.28
N VAL A 234 -77.41 -56.10 -30.09
CA VAL A 234 -77.39 -56.39 -31.53
C VAL A 234 -77.45 -57.90 -31.80
N LYS A 235 -76.73 -58.73 -31.03
CA LYS A 235 -76.83 -60.20 -31.15
C LYS A 235 -78.25 -60.70 -30.83
N GLN A 236 -78.85 -60.19 -29.76
CA GLN A 236 -80.22 -60.56 -29.40
C GLN A 236 -81.24 -60.13 -30.45
N GLY A 237 -81.10 -58.90 -30.97
CA GLY A 237 -81.92 -58.40 -32.07
C GLY A 237 -81.78 -59.25 -33.34
N ASN A 238 -80.56 -59.70 -33.67
CA ASN A 238 -80.33 -60.60 -34.79
C ASN A 238 -81.06 -61.94 -34.62
N THR A 239 -81.02 -62.53 -33.41
CA THR A 239 -81.80 -63.75 -33.10
C THR A 239 -83.31 -63.52 -33.27
N GLN A 240 -83.84 -62.37 -32.83
CA GLN A 240 -85.26 -62.02 -33.02
C GLN A 240 -85.61 -61.85 -34.50
N MET A 241 -84.74 -61.23 -35.30
CA MET A 241 -84.92 -61.12 -36.74
C MET A 241 -84.93 -62.50 -37.42
N GLN A 242 -84.05 -63.41 -37.02
CA GLN A 242 -84.04 -64.79 -37.52
C GLN A 242 -85.34 -65.53 -37.18
N ASN A 243 -85.83 -65.41 -35.94
CA ASN A 243 -87.12 -65.98 -35.54
C ASN A 243 -88.28 -65.40 -36.35
N MET A 244 -88.27 -64.09 -36.63
CA MET A 244 -89.27 -63.43 -37.47
C MET A 244 -89.23 -63.93 -38.91
N VAL A 245 -88.04 -64.12 -39.50
CA VAL A 245 -87.89 -64.70 -40.84
C VAL A 245 -88.43 -66.12 -40.88
N SER A 246 -88.12 -66.96 -39.88
CA SER A 246 -88.67 -68.32 -39.78
C SER A 246 -90.21 -68.31 -39.69
N ALA A 247 -90.79 -67.41 -38.89
CA ALA A 247 -92.23 -67.28 -38.79
C ALA A 247 -92.87 -66.81 -40.11
N MET A 248 -92.21 -65.91 -40.86
CA MET A 248 -92.65 -65.49 -42.19
C MET A 248 -92.59 -66.64 -43.21
N GLU A 249 -91.58 -67.51 -43.15
CA GLU A 249 -91.52 -68.73 -43.96
C GLU A 249 -92.68 -69.69 -43.63
N ASP A 250 -93.00 -69.86 -42.36
CA ASP A 250 -94.12 -70.70 -41.93
C ASP A 250 -95.47 -70.12 -42.36
N ILE A 251 -95.66 -68.79 -42.28
CA ILE A 251 -96.84 -68.09 -42.84
C ILE A 251 -96.93 -68.31 -44.34
N ASN A 252 -95.82 -68.25 -45.06
CA ASN A 252 -95.78 -68.49 -46.50
C ASN A 252 -96.23 -69.92 -46.84
N LYS A 253 -95.66 -70.94 -46.18
CA LYS A 253 -96.07 -72.35 -46.34
C LYS A 253 -97.56 -72.59 -46.02
N ALA A 254 -98.06 -71.96 -44.95
CA ALA A 254 -99.48 -72.01 -44.62
C ALA A 254 -100.35 -71.39 -45.72
N SER A 255 -99.93 -70.25 -46.26
CA SER A 255 -100.60 -69.56 -47.37
C SER A 255 -100.60 -70.37 -48.66
N GLU A 256 -99.49 -71.05 -49.01
CA GLU A 256 -99.43 -72.00 -50.13
C GLU A 256 -100.40 -73.18 -49.94
N SER A 257 -100.49 -73.69 -48.70
CA SER A 257 -101.42 -74.77 -48.37
C SER A 257 -102.88 -74.33 -48.51
N ILE A 258 -103.20 -73.11 -48.07
CA ILE A 258 -104.51 -72.48 -48.29
C ILE A 258 -104.77 -72.32 -49.79
N SER A 259 -103.80 -71.83 -50.57
CA SER A 259 -103.93 -71.69 -52.02
C SER A 259 -104.21 -73.04 -52.71
N LYS A 260 -103.54 -74.12 -52.28
CA LYS A 260 -103.87 -75.49 -52.75
C LYS A 260 -105.31 -75.86 -52.41
N ILE A 261 -105.77 -75.61 -51.18
CA ILE A 261 -107.16 -75.88 -50.78
C ILE A 261 -108.15 -75.07 -51.64
N ILE A 262 -107.89 -73.77 -51.86
CA ILE A 262 -108.72 -72.92 -52.72
C ILE A 262 -108.79 -73.49 -54.14
N LYS A 263 -107.66 -73.94 -54.69
CA LYS A 263 -107.63 -74.60 -56.01
C LYS A 263 -108.46 -75.88 -56.03
N THR A 264 -108.37 -76.71 -54.99
CA THR A 264 -109.23 -77.90 -54.86
C THR A 264 -110.70 -77.52 -54.74
N ILE A 265 -111.04 -76.42 -54.05
CA ILE A 265 -112.41 -75.90 -53.96
C ILE A 265 -112.90 -75.43 -55.35
N GLU A 266 -112.06 -74.72 -56.11
CA GLU A 266 -112.36 -74.35 -57.50
C GLU A 266 -112.58 -75.58 -58.39
N ASP A 267 -111.73 -76.60 -58.27
CA ASP A 267 -111.86 -77.86 -59.01
C ASP A 267 -113.18 -78.61 -58.65
N ILE A 268 -113.57 -78.63 -57.37
CA ILE A 268 -114.85 -79.20 -56.91
C ILE A 268 -116.02 -78.36 -57.44
N ALA A 269 -115.94 -77.03 -57.35
CA ALA A 269 -116.97 -76.13 -57.85
C ALA A 269 -117.17 -76.31 -59.37
N PHE A 270 -116.10 -76.54 -60.13
CA PHE A 270 -116.15 -76.85 -61.56
C PHE A 270 -116.75 -78.24 -61.85
N GLN A 271 -116.47 -79.26 -61.02
CA GLN A 271 -117.07 -80.59 -61.17
C GLN A 271 -118.56 -80.67 -60.80
N THR A 272 -119.08 -79.69 -60.06
CA THR A 272 -120.48 -79.67 -59.59
C THR A 272 -121.43 -78.93 -60.55
N ASN A 273 -120.89 -78.32 -61.61
CA ASN A 273 -121.60 -77.59 -62.66
C ASN A 273 -121.48 -78.33 -64.00
#